data_AF-A0A8H4SRK6-F1
#
_entry.id   AF-A0A8H4SRK6-F1
#
_cell.length_a   1.000
_cell.length_b   1.000
_cell.length_c   1.000
_cell.angle_alpha   90.00
_cell.angle_beta   90.00
_cell.angle_gamma   90.00
#
_symmetry.space_group_name_H-M   'P 1'
#
loop_
_entity.id
_entity.type
_entity.pdbx_description
1 polymer ?
#
loop_
_entity_poly.entity_id
_entity_poly.type
_entity_poly.pdbx_seq_one_letter_code
_entity_poly.pdbx_strand_id
1 'polypeptide(L)'
;MNSATATSIETSSSNGSASVSRRGHDVTQHEPEPQNRTNGTATTGAPKKPGQKYRHVAAVHKNTRASCLSHDSDAAPSFIGFRNLMVIVLVVGNLRLMIENIQKYGVLICVRCHDYSRQDVSLGLLLYFIIPCHLLAAYLIELAAAQQARGSIKRVSDGSSGGPSEHERKKFHKTWVIVAWAHLLNITLALVLTTWVVYYKIHHPLIGTLTEMHAIAVWLKTASYAFTNRDLRHAYLHPVEGERELVPELYTQCPYPQNITFSNLVYFWWAPTLVYQPVYPRTDKIRWLFVAKRVGEIFGLSVFMWVCSAQYAAPVLRNSLDKIASLDLMSILERLLKLSTISLVIWLAGFFALFQSFLNALAEVLRFGDRVFYDDWWNSESLGAYWRTWNKPVYTYFKRHVYMPMIGRGWSPQAASFVVFLVSAILHEILVGVPTHNIIGVAFLGMFLQLPLIALTKPLENMKLGHTGKIVGNIIFWVSFTIFGQPFAALMYFYAWQAKYGSVSRQMTAAT
;
A
#
# COMPACT_ATOMS: atom_id res chain seq x y z
N MET A 1 8.63 -18.51 -54.42
CA MET A 1 9.71 -17.93 -55.23
C MET A 1 10.13 -16.64 -54.53
N ASN A 2 11.10 -16.76 -53.61
CA ASN A 2 12.53 -16.47 -53.81
C ASN A 2 12.75 -14.96 -53.74
N SER A 3 13.30 -14.47 -52.61
CA SER A 3 14.74 -14.13 -52.44
C SER A 3 15.04 -12.75 -53.06
N ALA A 4 15.87 -11.84 -52.53
CA ALA A 4 16.86 -11.76 -51.47
C ALA A 4 17.06 -10.25 -51.17
N THR A 5 17.29 -9.80 -49.94
CA THR A 5 18.62 -9.49 -49.34
C THR A 5 19.55 -8.61 -50.20
N ALA A 6 19.85 -7.39 -49.72
CA ALA A 6 21.17 -6.75 -49.82
C ALA A 6 21.31 -5.57 -48.83
N THR A 7 22.01 -5.86 -47.72
CA THR A 7 23.04 -5.08 -47.02
C THR A 7 23.90 -4.24 -48.00
N SER A 8 24.55 -3.10 -47.71
CA SER A 8 25.23 -2.59 -46.50
C SER A 8 26.05 -1.31 -46.80
N ILE A 9 26.63 -0.72 -45.73
CA ILE A 9 27.92 0.01 -45.60
C ILE A 9 27.91 1.56 -45.51
N GLU A 10 28.50 1.97 -44.37
CA GLU A 10 29.04 3.22 -43.83
C GLU A 10 29.86 4.12 -44.78
N THR A 11 29.90 5.42 -44.47
CA THR A 11 31.11 6.25 -44.13
C THR A 11 30.76 7.75 -44.21
N SER A 12 30.72 8.50 -43.11
CA SER A 12 31.80 9.28 -42.46
C SER A 12 31.91 10.76 -42.90
N SER A 13 32.04 11.62 -41.88
CA SER A 13 32.73 12.92 -41.81
C SER A 13 32.16 14.20 -42.44
N SER A 14 31.82 15.12 -41.53
CA SER A 14 32.34 16.50 -41.36
C SER A 14 31.82 17.68 -42.21
N ASN A 15 31.42 18.70 -41.45
CA ASN A 15 31.56 20.15 -41.63
C ASN A 15 30.91 20.86 -42.81
N GLY A 16 30.14 21.91 -42.50
CA GLY A 16 29.94 23.01 -43.44
C GLY A 16 28.64 23.78 -43.25
N SER A 17 28.73 24.86 -42.47
CA SER A 17 27.78 25.97 -42.33
C SER A 17 27.09 26.44 -43.62
N ALA A 18 25.79 26.76 -43.55
CA ALA A 18 25.20 27.89 -44.28
C ALA A 18 23.91 28.37 -43.61
N SER A 19 23.98 29.60 -43.10
CA SER A 19 22.90 30.44 -42.57
C SER A 19 21.97 30.94 -43.67
N VAL A 20 20.66 30.98 -43.44
CA VAL A 20 19.77 31.98 -44.05
C VAL A 20 18.82 32.55 -43.00
N SER A 21 18.93 33.87 -42.86
CA SER A 21 18.18 34.81 -42.02
C SER A 21 16.81 35.14 -42.61
N ARG A 22 15.80 35.39 -41.76
CA ARG A 22 14.98 36.64 -41.81
C ARG A 22 13.97 36.75 -40.65
N ARG A 23 14.11 37.87 -39.91
CA ARG A 23 13.10 38.81 -39.32
C ARG A 23 11.76 38.22 -38.86
N GLY A 24 11.24 38.44 -37.65
CA GLY A 24 11.51 39.41 -36.57
C GLY A 24 10.20 40.06 -36.13
N HIS A 25 9.83 39.97 -34.84
CA HIS A 25 9.07 40.98 -34.09
C HIS A 25 9.11 40.67 -32.58
N ASP A 26 9.41 41.72 -31.80
CA ASP A 26 9.66 41.79 -30.36
C ASP A 26 8.44 41.46 -29.47
N VAL A 27 8.69 41.04 -28.22
CA VAL A 27 8.52 41.89 -27.01
C VAL A 27 8.88 41.07 -25.74
N THR A 28 10.04 41.41 -25.17
CA THR A 28 10.55 41.38 -23.78
C THR A 28 9.91 40.50 -22.69
N GLN A 29 10.75 39.72 -21.98
CA GLN A 29 11.17 40.04 -20.59
C GLN A 29 12.41 39.23 -20.14
N HIS A 30 13.25 39.92 -19.38
CA HIS A 30 14.62 39.60 -18.95
C HIS A 30 14.76 38.40 -17.99
N GLU A 31 15.73 37.53 -18.29
CA GLU A 31 16.56 36.81 -17.30
C GLU A 31 18.04 37.19 -17.54
N PRO A 32 18.88 37.23 -16.50
CA PRO A 32 20.27 36.85 -16.69
C PRO A 32 20.73 35.76 -15.74
N GLU A 33 21.41 34.77 -16.34
CA GLU A 33 22.24 33.74 -15.72
C GLU A 33 23.38 34.31 -14.83
N PRO A 34 23.93 33.50 -13.91
CA PRO A 34 25.04 33.90 -13.06
C PRO A 34 26.41 33.52 -13.65
N GLN A 35 27.41 34.41 -13.49
CA GLN A 35 28.84 34.10 -13.60
C GLN A 35 29.59 34.43 -12.29
N ASN A 36 30.78 33.84 -12.20
CA ASN A 36 31.47 33.32 -11.02
C ASN A 36 32.34 34.34 -10.23
N ARG A 37 32.54 34.00 -8.94
CA ARG A 37 33.72 34.23 -8.05
C ARG A 37 34.02 35.63 -7.50
N THR A 38 34.04 35.74 -6.16
CA THR A 38 35.25 36.02 -5.33
C THR A 38 34.94 35.93 -3.82
N ASN A 39 36.00 35.91 -3.00
CA ASN A 39 36.14 35.26 -1.71
C ASN A 39 35.50 35.94 -0.48
N GLY A 40 35.03 35.10 0.46
CA GLY A 40 35.28 35.19 1.91
C GLY A 40 34.65 36.33 2.71
N THR A 41 33.62 36.02 3.52
CA THR A 41 33.64 36.12 5.00
C THR A 41 32.23 35.92 5.60
N ALA A 42 32.19 35.16 6.71
CA ALA A 42 31.14 35.11 7.73
C ALA A 42 29.66 34.99 7.28
N THR A 43 29.19 33.76 7.06
CA THR A 43 27.76 33.43 7.08
C THR A 43 27.22 33.53 8.51
N THR A 44 26.61 34.67 8.83
CA THR A 44 25.62 34.75 9.90
C THR A 44 24.45 33.84 9.52
N GLY A 45 24.24 32.81 10.35
CA GLY A 45 23.20 31.82 10.14
C GLY A 45 21.83 32.48 10.11
N ALA A 46 21.13 32.34 8.98
CA ALA A 46 19.70 32.55 8.93
C ALA A 46 19.04 31.66 10.00
N PRO A 47 18.11 32.19 10.82
CA PRO A 47 17.51 31.43 11.89
C PRO A 47 16.72 30.26 11.29
N LYS A 48 17.09 29.04 11.68
CA LYS A 48 16.29 27.83 11.42
C LYS A 48 14.88 28.11 11.93
N LYS A 49 13.89 28.15 11.04
CA LYS A 49 12.47 28.18 11.43
C LYS A 49 12.25 27.05 12.45
N PRO A 50 11.68 27.33 13.63
CA PRO A 50 11.41 26.30 14.62
C PRO A 50 10.55 25.21 13.95
N GLY A 51 10.97 23.95 14.11
CA GLY A 51 10.40 22.83 13.38
C GLY A 51 8.88 22.78 13.53
N GLN A 52 8.17 22.96 12.41
CA GLN A 52 6.72 22.82 12.40
C GLN A 52 6.34 21.43 12.92
N LYS A 53 5.64 21.39 14.06
CA LYS A 53 5.16 20.16 14.68
C LYS A 53 4.14 19.51 13.74
N TYR A 54 4.54 18.41 13.09
CA TYR A 54 3.66 17.70 12.14
C TYR A 54 2.37 17.22 12.82
N ARG A 55 1.23 17.40 12.14
CA ARG A 55 -0.12 17.00 12.59
C ARG A 55 -0.78 16.03 11.63
N HIS A 56 -1.64 15.19 12.17
CA HIS A 56 -2.45 14.23 11.42
C HIS A 56 -3.59 14.89 10.61
N VAL A 57 -3.65 16.23 10.54
CA VAL A 57 -4.63 17.01 9.76
C VAL A 57 -4.13 17.28 8.33
N ALA A 58 -2.81 17.16 8.09
CA ALA A 58 -2.20 17.48 6.80
C ALA A 58 -2.91 16.78 5.62
N ALA A 59 -3.47 17.56 4.69
CA ALA A 59 -4.21 17.02 3.55
C ALA A 59 -3.28 16.24 2.61
N VAL A 60 -3.61 14.97 2.43
CA VAL A 60 -2.98 14.02 1.52
C VAL A 60 -3.62 14.11 0.13
N HIS A 61 -4.96 14.07 0.09
CA HIS A 61 -5.74 14.14 -1.14
C HIS A 61 -6.18 15.58 -1.34
N LYS A 62 -5.49 16.30 -2.25
CA LYS A 62 -5.75 17.71 -2.58
C LYS A 62 -6.30 17.89 -3.99
N ASN A 63 -5.76 17.13 -4.94
CA ASN A 63 -6.05 17.28 -6.37
C ASN A 63 -6.67 16.00 -6.93
N THR A 64 -7.54 16.15 -7.92
CA THR A 64 -8.03 15.05 -8.75
C THR A 64 -6.89 14.59 -9.66
N ARG A 65 -6.60 13.29 -9.67
CA ARG A 65 -5.47 12.68 -10.41
C ARG A 65 -5.86 11.28 -10.87
N ALA A 66 -5.50 10.93 -12.10
CA ALA A 66 -5.73 9.58 -12.63
C ALA A 66 -4.66 8.58 -12.13
N SER A 67 -4.97 7.27 -12.17
CA SER A 67 -3.96 6.22 -11.92
C SER A 67 -2.94 6.16 -13.06
N CYS A 68 -1.71 5.78 -12.75
CA CYS A 68 -0.59 5.76 -13.70
C CYS A 68 -0.82 4.89 -14.95
N LEU A 69 -1.52 3.75 -14.85
CA LEU A 69 -1.83 2.88 -16.00
C LEU A 69 -3.19 3.17 -16.66
N SER A 70 -3.91 4.20 -16.20
CA SER A 70 -5.18 4.59 -16.81
C SER A 70 -4.93 5.44 -18.06
N HIS A 71 -5.77 5.30 -19.09
CA HIS A 71 -5.63 6.06 -20.34
C HIS A 71 -5.74 7.59 -20.12
N ASP A 72 -6.38 8.02 -19.03
CA ASP A 72 -6.58 9.43 -18.68
C ASP A 72 -5.39 10.02 -17.90
N SER A 73 -4.23 9.37 -17.86
CA SER A 73 -3.04 9.88 -17.18
C SER A 73 -2.30 10.93 -18.01
N ASP A 74 -1.87 12.02 -17.36
CA ASP A 74 -1.16 13.12 -18.03
C ASP A 74 0.22 12.71 -18.58
N ALA A 75 0.80 11.64 -18.04
CA ALA A 75 2.08 11.09 -18.47
C ALA A 75 1.90 9.68 -19.06
N ALA A 76 2.63 9.39 -20.14
CA ALA A 76 2.66 8.05 -20.73
C ALA A 76 3.38 7.07 -19.79
N PRO A 77 2.84 5.86 -19.55
CA PRO A 77 3.47 4.89 -18.67
C PRO A 77 4.78 4.37 -19.28
N SER A 78 5.87 4.42 -18.51
CA SER A 78 7.16 3.87 -18.89
C SER A 78 7.26 2.41 -18.47
N PHE A 79 7.49 1.48 -19.40
CA PHE A 79 7.58 0.03 -19.12
C PHE A 79 9.02 -0.52 -19.11
N ILE A 80 10.04 0.34 -18.94
CA ILE A 80 11.46 -0.05 -18.98
C ILE A 80 11.78 -1.16 -17.96
N GLY A 81 11.25 -1.06 -16.74
CA GLY A 81 11.44 -2.07 -15.71
C GLY A 81 10.88 -3.45 -16.09
N PHE A 82 9.77 -3.50 -16.83
CA PHE A 82 9.22 -4.75 -17.35
C PHE A 82 10.04 -5.31 -18.51
N ARG A 83 10.70 -4.46 -19.32
CA ARG A 83 11.65 -4.91 -20.35
C ARG A 83 12.83 -5.66 -19.72
N ASN A 84 13.36 -5.16 -18.60
CA ASN A 84 14.45 -5.81 -17.85
C ASN A 84 14.04 -7.18 -17.27
N LEU A 85 12.76 -7.36 -16.98
CA LEU A 85 12.20 -8.61 -16.44
C LEU A 85 12.01 -9.70 -17.51
N MET A 86 12.20 -9.42 -18.81
CA MET A 86 11.85 -10.31 -19.94
C MET A 86 10.43 -10.91 -19.81
N VAL A 87 9.44 -10.07 -19.48
CA VAL A 87 8.05 -10.48 -19.21
C VAL A 87 7.46 -11.40 -20.29
N ILE A 88 7.75 -11.12 -21.57
CA ILE A 88 7.21 -11.93 -22.68
C ILE A 88 7.78 -13.35 -22.65
N VAL A 89 9.09 -13.50 -22.39
CA VAL A 89 9.74 -14.81 -22.33
C VAL A 89 9.26 -15.59 -21.10
N LEU A 90 9.09 -14.91 -19.97
CA LEU A 90 8.52 -15.52 -18.77
C LEU A 90 7.08 -15.96 -18.99
N VAL A 91 6.23 -15.11 -19.57
CA VAL A 91 4.82 -15.45 -19.84
C VAL A 91 4.74 -16.63 -20.81
N VAL A 92 5.46 -16.57 -21.93
CA VAL A 92 5.47 -17.66 -22.93
C VAL A 92 6.04 -18.96 -22.33
N GLY A 93 7.10 -18.87 -21.53
CA GLY A 93 7.70 -20.01 -20.83
C GLY A 93 6.75 -20.67 -19.83
N ASN A 94 6.06 -19.88 -19.00
CA ASN A 94 5.07 -20.39 -18.06
C ASN A 94 3.81 -20.93 -18.76
N LEU A 95 3.36 -20.29 -19.84
CA LEU A 95 2.23 -20.78 -20.64
C LEU A 95 2.55 -22.15 -21.26
N ARG A 96 3.75 -22.33 -21.81
CA ARG A 96 4.20 -23.64 -22.31
C ARG A 96 4.16 -24.70 -21.21
N LEU A 97 4.74 -24.40 -20.05
CA LEU A 97 4.76 -25.35 -18.92
C LEU A 97 3.34 -25.64 -18.39
N MET A 98 2.44 -24.67 -18.43
CA MET A 98 1.03 -24.87 -18.09
C MET A 98 0.35 -25.81 -19.09
N ILE A 99 0.61 -25.66 -20.39
CA ILE A 99 0.11 -26.58 -21.42
C ILE A 99 0.68 -27.99 -21.22
N GLU A 100 1.98 -28.13 -20.96
CA GLU A 100 2.62 -29.43 -20.66
C GLU A 100 2.02 -30.07 -19.40
N ASN A 101 1.75 -29.29 -18.35
CA ASN A 101 1.06 -29.78 -17.17
C ASN A 101 -0.40 -30.18 -17.46
N ILE A 102 -1.12 -29.44 -18.30
CA ILE A 102 -2.47 -29.82 -18.75
C ILE A 102 -2.42 -31.14 -19.52
N GLN A 103 -1.42 -31.33 -20.38
CA GLN A 103 -1.22 -32.59 -21.11
C GLN A 103 -0.89 -33.74 -20.16
N LYS A 104 -0.07 -33.51 -19.13
CA LYS A 104 0.41 -34.54 -18.21
C LYS A 104 -0.60 -34.93 -17.12
N TYR A 105 -1.29 -33.95 -16.55
CA TYR A 105 -2.17 -34.13 -15.39
C TYR A 105 -3.65 -33.91 -15.72
N GLY A 106 -3.98 -33.56 -16.96
CA GLY A 106 -5.33 -33.17 -17.36
C GLY A 106 -5.73 -31.80 -16.80
N VAL A 107 -7.03 -31.51 -16.85
CA VAL A 107 -7.59 -30.31 -16.22
C VAL A 107 -7.78 -30.57 -14.73
N LEU A 108 -6.84 -30.11 -13.88
CA LEU A 108 -6.93 -30.22 -12.41
C LEU A 108 -7.89 -29.18 -11.79
N ILE A 109 -8.60 -28.42 -12.63
CA ILE A 109 -9.57 -27.42 -12.21
C ILE A 109 -10.80 -28.14 -11.63
N CYS A 110 -10.77 -28.38 -10.33
CA CYS A 110 -11.93 -28.90 -9.62
C CYS A 110 -12.70 -27.75 -8.94
N VAL A 111 -13.76 -27.27 -9.61
CA VAL A 111 -14.70 -26.26 -9.06
C VAL A 111 -15.30 -26.73 -7.73
N ARG A 112 -15.48 -28.04 -7.58
CA ARG A 112 -16.12 -28.69 -6.41
C ARG A 112 -15.17 -29.09 -5.28
N CYS A 113 -13.85 -28.98 -5.47
CA CYS A 113 -12.86 -29.42 -4.48
C CYS A 113 -12.44 -28.31 -3.50
N HIS A 114 -12.93 -27.08 -3.69
CA HIS A 114 -12.92 -26.10 -2.61
C HIS A 114 -14.15 -26.37 -1.74
N ASP A 115 -13.96 -27.15 -0.67
CA ASP A 115 -14.98 -27.36 0.36
C ASP A 115 -15.17 -26.05 1.14
N TYR A 116 -15.94 -25.12 0.57
CA TYR A 116 -16.47 -23.98 1.29
C TYR A 116 -17.46 -24.50 2.34
N SER A 117 -17.02 -24.60 3.59
CA SER A 117 -17.93 -24.96 4.66
C SER A 117 -18.98 -23.86 4.82
N ARG A 118 -20.26 -24.26 4.97
CA ARG A 118 -21.35 -23.28 5.19
C ARG A 118 -21.08 -22.41 6.42
N GLN A 119 -20.42 -22.99 7.43
CA GLN A 119 -20.00 -22.29 8.64
C GLN A 119 -18.99 -21.17 8.33
N ASP A 120 -17.92 -21.45 7.58
CA ASP A 120 -16.91 -20.44 7.23
C ASP A 120 -17.52 -19.27 6.44
N VAL A 121 -18.41 -19.57 5.50
CA VAL A 121 -19.11 -18.54 4.73
C VAL A 121 -20.02 -17.70 5.63
N SER A 122 -20.80 -18.32 6.51
CA SER A 122 -21.69 -17.61 7.43
C SER A 122 -20.92 -16.72 8.42
N LEU A 123 -19.82 -17.23 8.98
CA LEU A 123 -18.96 -16.48 9.90
C LEU A 123 -18.22 -15.34 9.19
N GLY A 124 -17.69 -15.59 7.99
CA GLY A 124 -17.05 -14.56 7.17
C GLY A 124 -18.02 -13.42 6.83
N LEU A 125 -19.25 -13.75 6.42
CA LEU A 125 -20.30 -12.76 6.16
C LEU A 125 -20.71 -12.01 7.44
N LEU A 126 -20.87 -12.71 8.55
CA LEU A 126 -21.18 -12.08 9.84
C LEU A 126 -20.09 -11.08 10.24
N LEU A 127 -18.82 -11.48 10.17
CA LEU A 127 -17.68 -10.62 10.47
C LEU A 127 -17.61 -9.42 9.51
N TYR A 128 -17.90 -9.61 8.22
CA TYR A 128 -17.95 -8.52 7.25
C TYR A 128 -18.90 -7.38 7.66
N PHE A 129 -20.02 -7.70 8.32
CA PHE A 129 -20.95 -6.67 8.82
C PHE A 129 -20.61 -6.17 10.24
N ILE A 130 -20.02 -7.00 11.10
CA ILE A 130 -19.65 -6.62 12.47
C ILE A 130 -18.41 -5.72 12.51
N ILE A 131 -17.40 -6.00 11.67
CA ILE A 131 -16.14 -5.25 11.65
C ILE A 131 -16.37 -3.74 11.50
N PRO A 132 -17.19 -3.27 10.54
CA PRO A 132 -17.53 -1.85 10.39
C PRO A 132 -18.26 -1.23 11.57
N CYS A 133 -18.93 -2.00 12.43
CA CYS A 133 -19.58 -1.47 13.64
C CYS A 133 -18.57 -0.82 14.59
N HIS A 134 -17.31 -1.23 14.58
CA HIS A 134 -16.24 -0.55 15.33
C HIS A 134 -15.95 0.86 14.79
N LEU A 135 -16.12 1.08 13.48
CA LEU A 135 -16.03 2.42 12.90
C LEU A 135 -17.21 3.29 13.36
N LEU A 136 -18.42 2.70 13.47
CA LEU A 136 -19.58 3.38 14.05
C LEU A 136 -19.38 3.70 15.53
N ALA A 137 -18.80 2.79 16.32
CA ALA A 137 -18.44 3.06 17.71
C ALA A 137 -17.45 4.23 17.82
N ALA A 138 -16.45 4.29 16.95
CA ALA A 138 -15.52 5.42 16.88
C ALA A 138 -16.23 6.73 16.49
N TYR A 139 -17.23 6.69 15.61
CA TYR A 139 -18.07 7.84 15.32
C TYR A 139 -18.87 8.32 16.53
N LEU A 140 -19.47 7.42 17.32
CA LEU A 140 -20.19 7.79 18.54
C LEU A 140 -19.27 8.42 19.60
N ILE A 141 -18.05 7.88 19.76
CA ILE A 141 -17.04 8.47 20.65
C ILE A 141 -16.67 9.89 20.19
N GLU A 142 -16.43 10.09 18.89
CA GLU A 142 -16.11 11.41 18.34
C GLU A 142 -17.29 12.38 18.36
N LEU A 143 -18.53 11.89 18.22
CA LEU A 143 -19.74 12.70 18.35
C LEU A 143 -19.89 13.23 19.77
N ALA A 144 -19.68 12.38 20.78
CA ALA A 144 -19.68 12.79 22.18
C ALA A 144 -18.55 13.80 22.47
N ALA A 145 -17.34 13.55 21.95
CA ALA A 145 -16.21 14.47 22.09
C ALA A 145 -16.48 15.83 21.41
N ALA A 146 -17.14 15.84 20.25
CA ALA A 146 -17.53 17.05 19.53
C ALA A 146 -18.61 17.85 20.26
N GLN A 147 -19.63 17.18 20.81
CA GLN A 147 -20.64 17.83 21.64
C GLN A 147 -20.03 18.48 22.88
N GLN A 148 -19.09 17.78 23.54
CA GLN A 148 -18.36 18.33 24.67
C GLN A 148 -17.53 19.55 24.28
N ALA A 149 -16.81 19.50 23.15
CA ALA A 149 -16.00 20.60 22.64
C ALA A 149 -16.84 21.84 22.27
N ARG A 150 -18.03 21.64 21.68
CA ARG A 150 -18.99 22.74 21.45
C ARG A 150 -19.44 23.38 22.77
N GLY A 151 -19.80 22.55 23.75
CA GLY A 151 -20.25 23.00 25.06
C GLY A 151 -19.16 23.70 25.88
N SER A 152 -17.87 23.43 25.64
CA SER A 152 -16.78 24.17 26.28
C SER A 152 -16.55 25.55 25.65
N ILE A 153 -16.58 25.66 24.32
CA ILE A 153 -16.43 26.98 23.67
C ILE A 153 -17.57 27.91 24.02
N LYS A 154 -18.82 27.41 24.07
CA LYS A 154 -19.97 28.23 24.48
C LYS A 154 -19.78 28.80 25.88
N ARG A 155 -19.31 27.99 26.83
CA ARG A 155 -19.00 28.42 28.21
C ARG A 155 -17.88 29.46 28.29
N VAL A 156 -16.84 29.32 27.49
CA VAL A 156 -15.74 30.30 27.42
C VAL A 156 -16.19 31.61 26.76
N SER A 157 -17.11 31.54 25.78
CA SER A 157 -17.70 32.74 25.16
C SER A 157 -18.60 33.52 26.11
N ASP A 158 -19.33 32.83 26.98
CA ASP A 158 -20.24 33.45 27.95
C ASP A 158 -19.49 33.96 29.22
N GLY A 159 -18.26 33.49 29.46
CA GLY A 159 -17.37 33.90 30.56
C GLY A 159 -16.20 34.76 30.07
N SER A 160 -16.39 36.08 30.05
CA SER A 160 -15.46 37.14 29.61
C SER A 160 -13.94 36.94 29.81
N SER A 161 -13.20 37.18 28.72
CA SER A 161 -11.87 37.85 28.61
C SER A 161 -10.74 37.44 29.57
N GLY A 162 -10.58 36.14 29.82
CA GLY A 162 -9.33 35.56 30.32
C GLY A 162 -9.11 34.23 29.62
N GLY A 163 -7.88 33.91 29.20
CA GLY A 163 -7.56 32.60 28.62
C GLY A 163 -8.00 31.45 29.54
N PRO A 164 -8.11 30.21 29.02
CA PRO A 164 -8.66 29.08 29.78
C PRO A 164 -7.94 28.90 31.11
N SER A 165 -8.70 28.83 32.19
CA SER A 165 -8.16 28.64 33.56
C SER A 165 -7.38 27.32 33.64
N GLU A 166 -6.43 27.22 34.58
CA GLU A 166 -5.62 26.00 34.76
C GLU A 166 -6.50 24.75 35.03
N HIS A 167 -7.62 24.96 35.75
CA HIS A 167 -8.62 23.93 36.02
C HIS A 167 -9.32 23.46 34.74
N GLU A 168 -9.67 24.37 33.82
CA GLU A 168 -10.22 24.01 32.52
C GLU A 168 -9.21 23.23 31.69
N ARG A 169 -7.93 23.65 31.67
CA ARG A 169 -6.85 22.93 30.97
C ARG A 169 -6.68 21.50 31.48
N LYS A 170 -6.74 21.28 32.81
CA LYS A 170 -6.71 19.94 33.41
C LYS A 170 -7.93 19.10 33.00
N LYS A 171 -9.13 19.71 32.98
CA LYS A 171 -10.36 19.04 32.53
C LYS A 171 -10.30 18.64 31.06
N PHE A 172 -9.80 19.51 30.19
CA PHE A 172 -9.58 19.22 28.77
C PHE A 172 -8.60 18.06 28.59
N HIS A 173 -7.49 18.06 29.33
CA HIS A 173 -6.51 16.97 29.27
C HIS A 173 -7.11 15.64 29.73
N LYS A 174 -7.86 15.63 30.83
CA LYS A 174 -8.54 14.41 31.31
C LYS A 174 -9.52 13.85 30.27
N THR A 175 -10.34 14.70 29.66
CA THR A 175 -11.23 14.29 28.57
C THR A 175 -10.45 13.73 27.38
N TRP A 176 -9.35 14.38 27.00
CA TRP A 176 -8.49 13.91 25.92
C TRP A 176 -7.94 12.50 26.20
N VAL A 177 -7.47 12.24 27.42
CA VAL A 177 -6.97 10.91 27.83
C VAL A 177 -8.09 9.87 27.75
N ILE A 178 -9.30 10.19 28.25
CA ILE A 178 -10.45 9.27 28.22
C ILE A 178 -10.83 8.92 26.77
N VAL A 179 -10.95 9.91 25.89
CA VAL A 179 -11.30 9.70 24.47
C VAL A 179 -10.21 8.88 23.77
N ALA A 180 -8.93 9.15 24.05
CA ALA A 180 -7.83 8.38 23.50
C ALA A 180 -7.87 6.90 23.93
N TRP A 181 -8.12 6.62 25.21
CA TRP A 181 -8.27 5.24 25.71
C TRP A 181 -9.51 4.54 25.14
N ALA A 182 -10.64 5.24 25.00
CA ALA A 182 -11.84 4.69 24.40
C ALA A 182 -11.61 4.29 22.94
N HIS A 183 -10.93 5.13 22.15
CA HIS A 183 -10.53 4.78 20.79
C HIS A 183 -9.54 3.63 20.76
N LEU A 184 -8.51 3.65 21.61
CA LEU A 184 -7.52 2.59 21.66
C LEU A 184 -8.18 1.24 21.94
N LEU A 185 -9.05 1.17 22.96
CA LEU A 185 -9.78 -0.05 23.31
C LEU A 185 -10.68 -0.53 22.16
N ASN A 186 -11.44 0.37 21.53
CA ASN A 186 -12.32 0.00 20.42
C ASN A 186 -11.52 -0.54 19.21
N ILE A 187 -10.41 0.13 18.87
CA ILE A 187 -9.55 -0.24 17.76
C ILE A 187 -8.85 -1.59 18.03
N THR A 188 -8.29 -1.78 19.22
CA THR A 188 -7.62 -3.04 19.57
C THR A 188 -8.61 -4.20 19.66
N LEU A 189 -9.78 -3.97 20.25
CA LEU A 189 -10.84 -4.99 20.35
C LEU A 189 -11.29 -5.47 18.97
N ALA A 190 -11.45 -4.56 18.01
CA ALA A 190 -11.84 -4.89 16.64
C ALA A 190 -10.89 -5.91 15.99
N LEU A 191 -9.58 -5.66 16.10
CA LEU A 191 -8.57 -6.55 15.52
C LEU A 191 -8.44 -7.85 16.31
N VAL A 192 -8.35 -7.79 17.64
CA VAL A 192 -8.16 -9.00 18.46
C VAL A 192 -9.34 -9.97 18.32
N LEU A 193 -10.58 -9.49 18.35
CA LEU A 193 -11.76 -10.35 18.19
C LEU A 193 -11.81 -10.99 16.80
N THR A 194 -11.57 -10.22 15.75
CA THR A 194 -11.60 -10.75 14.38
C THR A 194 -10.50 -11.77 14.15
N THR A 195 -9.26 -11.43 14.52
CA THR A 195 -8.12 -12.34 14.44
C THR A 195 -8.38 -13.64 15.23
N TRP A 196 -8.98 -13.55 16.41
CA TRP A 196 -9.34 -14.73 17.21
C TRP A 196 -10.40 -15.61 16.53
N VAL A 197 -11.47 -15.03 15.98
CA VAL A 197 -12.49 -15.80 15.25
C VAL A 197 -11.90 -16.42 13.98
N VAL A 198 -11.09 -15.69 13.22
CA VAL A 198 -10.45 -16.21 12.01
C VAL A 198 -9.53 -17.38 12.36
N TYR A 199 -8.70 -17.25 13.40
CA TYR A 199 -7.76 -18.30 13.80
C TYR A 199 -8.44 -19.57 14.35
N TYR A 200 -9.52 -19.46 15.11
CA TYR A 200 -10.11 -20.63 15.79
C TYR A 200 -11.37 -21.18 15.13
N LYS A 201 -12.05 -20.40 14.28
CA LYS A 201 -13.37 -20.77 13.74
C LYS A 201 -13.41 -20.84 12.23
N ILE A 202 -12.56 -20.08 11.51
CA ILE A 202 -12.54 -20.09 10.04
C ILE A 202 -11.41 -20.98 9.55
N HIS A 203 -11.75 -22.09 8.90
CA HIS A 203 -10.76 -23.05 8.43
C HIS A 203 -10.37 -22.82 6.97
N HIS A 204 -11.22 -22.16 6.18
CA HIS A 204 -10.93 -21.86 4.78
C HIS A 204 -9.93 -20.69 4.63
N PRO A 205 -8.70 -20.90 4.11
CA PRO A 205 -7.67 -19.86 4.10
C PRO A 205 -8.06 -18.60 3.32
N LEU A 206 -8.73 -18.74 2.17
CA LEU A 206 -9.16 -17.59 1.37
C LEU A 206 -10.18 -16.69 2.11
N ILE A 207 -11.20 -17.28 2.74
CA ILE A 207 -12.20 -16.52 3.51
C ILE A 207 -11.52 -15.85 4.71
N GLY A 208 -10.63 -16.58 5.38
CA GLY A 208 -9.82 -16.04 6.47
C GLY A 208 -9.00 -14.83 6.02
N THR A 209 -8.26 -14.93 4.92
CA THR A 209 -7.43 -13.83 4.39
C THR A 209 -8.25 -12.63 3.97
N LEU A 210 -9.39 -12.83 3.31
CA LEU A 210 -10.27 -11.71 2.91
C LEU A 210 -10.87 -11.01 4.14
N THR A 211 -11.27 -11.78 5.15
CA THR A 211 -11.82 -11.25 6.41
C THR A 211 -10.75 -10.50 7.21
N GLU A 212 -9.54 -11.06 7.33
CA GLU A 212 -8.43 -10.44 8.04
C GLU A 212 -7.95 -9.17 7.32
N MET A 213 -7.89 -9.19 5.98
CA MET A 213 -7.60 -7.98 5.18
C MET A 213 -8.63 -6.88 5.45
N HIS A 214 -9.92 -7.23 5.52
CA HIS A 214 -10.98 -6.29 5.86
C HIS A 214 -10.83 -5.74 7.29
N ALA A 215 -10.53 -6.61 8.26
CA ALA A 215 -10.29 -6.23 9.65
C ALA A 215 -9.13 -5.24 9.78
N ILE A 216 -7.98 -5.53 9.16
CA ILE A 216 -6.81 -4.65 9.15
C ILE A 216 -7.14 -3.31 8.46
N ALA A 217 -7.86 -3.33 7.33
CA ALA A 217 -8.24 -2.10 6.65
C ALA A 217 -9.14 -1.21 7.51
N VAL A 218 -10.15 -1.78 8.20
CA VAL A 218 -11.03 -1.04 9.10
C VAL A 218 -10.28 -0.60 10.36
N TRP A 219 -9.35 -1.40 10.88
CA TRP A 219 -8.47 -1.03 11.99
C TRP A 219 -7.65 0.22 11.67
N LEU A 220 -6.98 0.25 10.51
CA LEU A 220 -6.21 1.41 10.02
C LEU A 220 -7.12 2.63 9.81
N LYS A 221 -8.28 2.45 9.15
CA LYS A 221 -9.24 3.54 8.93
C LYS A 221 -9.76 4.13 10.24
N THR A 222 -10.12 3.29 11.21
CA THR A 222 -10.64 3.72 12.51
C THR A 222 -9.59 4.51 13.29
N ALA A 223 -8.34 4.06 13.28
CA ALA A 223 -7.22 4.81 13.85
C ALA A 223 -6.99 6.15 13.14
N SER A 224 -7.04 6.18 11.81
CA SER A 224 -6.92 7.42 11.05
C SER A 224 -8.02 8.42 11.40
N TYR A 225 -9.28 7.95 11.48
CA TYR A 225 -10.44 8.76 11.85
C TYR A 225 -10.27 9.38 13.24
N ALA A 226 -9.86 8.58 14.24
CA ALA A 226 -9.60 9.06 15.59
C ALA A 226 -8.45 10.10 15.62
N PHE A 227 -7.32 9.82 14.97
CA PHE A 227 -6.16 10.74 14.98
C PHE A 227 -6.45 12.07 14.29
N THR A 228 -7.13 12.06 13.15
CA THR A 228 -7.43 13.29 12.42
C THR A 228 -8.50 14.12 13.14
N ASN A 229 -9.57 13.51 13.67
CA ASN A 229 -10.56 14.26 14.43
C ASN A 229 -10.02 14.79 15.77
N ARG A 230 -9.09 14.06 16.41
CA ARG A 230 -8.36 14.55 17.60
C ARG A 230 -7.63 15.85 17.30
N ASP A 231 -6.87 15.90 16.22
CA ASP A 231 -6.08 17.09 15.89
C ASP A 231 -6.97 18.24 15.38
N LEU A 232 -8.07 17.95 14.67
CA LEU A 232 -9.09 18.95 14.31
C LEU A 232 -9.78 19.54 15.55
N ARG A 233 -10.12 18.70 16.53
CA ARG A 233 -10.70 19.12 17.81
C ARG A 233 -9.73 20.00 18.60
N HIS A 234 -8.44 19.68 18.59
CA HIS A 234 -7.42 20.52 19.22
C HIS A 234 -7.35 21.91 18.57
N ALA A 235 -7.29 21.97 17.24
CA ALA A 235 -7.28 23.23 16.50
C ALA A 235 -8.56 24.05 16.70
N TYR A 236 -9.71 23.38 16.90
CA TYR A 236 -10.98 24.02 17.20
C TYR A 236 -11.01 24.65 18.61
N LEU A 237 -10.46 23.97 19.63
CA LEU A 237 -10.43 24.43 21.02
C LEU A 237 -9.35 25.50 21.29
N HIS A 238 -8.26 25.50 20.53
CA HIS A 238 -7.13 26.43 20.72
C HIS A 238 -6.83 27.21 19.44
N PRO A 239 -7.64 28.23 19.09
CA PRO A 239 -7.50 28.95 17.83
C PRO A 239 -6.35 29.98 17.78
N VAL A 240 -5.63 30.21 18.89
CA VAL A 240 -4.85 31.43 19.13
C VAL A 240 -3.37 31.36 18.67
N GLU A 241 -2.86 30.22 18.21
CA GLU A 241 -1.42 30.06 17.90
C GLU A 241 -1.14 29.65 16.44
N GLY A 242 -1.59 30.41 15.42
CA GLY A 242 -1.33 30.05 14.01
C GLY A 242 -1.84 28.64 13.60
N GLU A 243 -2.55 27.95 14.50
CA GLU A 243 -2.94 26.55 14.34
C GLU A 243 -4.08 26.40 13.34
N ARG A 244 -4.87 27.46 13.15
CA ARG A 244 -5.88 27.56 12.10
C ARG A 244 -5.25 27.64 10.71
N GLU A 245 -4.10 28.29 10.55
CA GLU A 245 -3.36 28.35 9.27
C GLU A 245 -2.77 26.98 8.88
N LEU A 246 -2.57 26.10 9.86
CA LEU A 246 -2.10 24.73 9.64
C LEU A 246 -3.22 23.76 9.21
N VAL A 247 -4.48 24.16 9.34
CA VAL A 247 -5.61 23.39 8.80
C VAL A 247 -5.69 23.66 7.30
N PRO A 248 -5.64 22.62 6.44
CA PRO A 248 -5.77 22.81 5.00
C PRO A 248 -7.04 23.57 4.63
N GLU A 249 -6.93 24.55 3.73
CA GLU A 249 -8.07 25.34 3.21
C GLU A 249 -9.19 24.47 2.64
N LEU A 250 -8.83 23.29 2.11
CA LEU A 250 -9.79 22.29 1.63
C LEU A 250 -10.84 21.93 2.70
N TYR A 251 -10.49 21.97 3.98
CA TYR A 251 -11.39 21.60 5.08
C TYR A 251 -12.36 22.73 5.47
N THR A 252 -12.20 23.93 4.94
CA THR A 252 -13.16 25.04 5.13
C THR A 252 -14.54 24.69 4.57
N GLN A 253 -14.62 23.81 3.55
CA GLN A 253 -15.89 23.33 3.01
C GLN A 253 -16.68 22.47 4.01
N CYS A 254 -16.00 21.80 4.95
CA CYS A 254 -16.63 20.99 5.98
C CYS A 254 -15.81 21.07 7.28
N PRO A 255 -15.91 22.18 8.03
CA PRO A 255 -15.09 22.42 9.20
C PRO A 255 -15.50 21.51 10.35
N TYR A 256 -14.56 21.21 11.26
CA TYR A 256 -14.92 20.62 12.53
C TYR A 256 -15.73 21.62 13.35
N PRO A 257 -16.82 21.22 14.04
CA PRO A 257 -17.36 19.86 14.22
C PRO A 257 -18.49 19.44 13.26
N GLN A 258 -18.67 20.11 12.12
CA GLN A 258 -19.71 19.76 11.13
C GLN A 258 -19.34 18.52 10.31
N ASN A 259 -18.07 18.14 10.28
CA ASN A 259 -17.59 16.94 9.60
C ASN A 259 -18.03 15.62 10.29
N ILE A 260 -18.40 15.66 11.58
CA ILE A 260 -18.85 14.49 12.33
C ILE A 260 -20.31 14.18 11.95
N THR A 261 -20.49 13.56 10.78
CA THR A 261 -21.78 13.09 10.29
C THR A 261 -21.69 11.63 9.86
N PHE A 262 -22.81 10.92 9.97
CA PHE A 262 -22.88 9.52 9.53
C PHE A 262 -22.55 9.37 8.04
N SER A 263 -23.01 10.31 7.20
CA SER A 263 -22.69 10.29 5.76
C SER A 263 -21.20 10.42 5.47
N ASN A 264 -20.47 11.26 6.22
CA ASN A 264 -19.02 11.42 6.03
C ASN A 264 -18.28 10.14 6.43
N LEU A 265 -18.69 9.52 7.53
CA LEU A 265 -18.14 8.24 8.01
C LEU A 265 -18.35 7.12 6.98
N VAL A 266 -19.58 6.94 6.50
CA VAL A 266 -19.91 5.89 5.50
C VAL A 266 -19.14 6.13 4.21
N TYR A 267 -19.00 7.39 3.78
CA TYR A 267 -18.17 7.71 2.63
C TYR A 267 -16.72 7.29 2.84
N PHE A 268 -16.12 7.66 3.97
CA PHE A 268 -14.74 7.30 4.29
C PHE A 268 -14.53 5.80 4.42
N TRP A 269 -15.50 5.07 4.97
CA TRP A 269 -15.43 3.61 5.09
C TRP A 269 -15.18 2.96 3.72
N TRP A 270 -15.96 3.36 2.71
CA TRP A 270 -15.85 2.82 1.36
C TRP A 270 -14.75 3.47 0.51
N ALA A 271 -14.32 4.70 0.83
CA ALA A 271 -13.30 5.40 0.05
C ALA A 271 -12.01 4.55 -0.09
N PRO A 272 -11.39 4.47 -1.28
CA PRO A 272 -10.19 3.67 -1.55
C PRO A 272 -8.91 4.33 -0.98
N THR A 273 -8.98 4.81 0.26
CA THR A 273 -7.88 5.39 1.02
C THR A 273 -7.98 4.98 2.49
N LEU A 274 -6.84 4.85 3.15
CA LEU A 274 -6.76 4.54 4.58
C LEU A 274 -6.69 5.80 5.45
N VAL A 275 -6.63 6.98 4.82
CA VAL A 275 -6.41 8.25 5.50
C VAL A 275 -7.70 9.07 5.52
N TYR A 276 -8.20 9.36 6.72
CA TYR A 276 -9.38 10.18 6.92
C TYR A 276 -9.10 11.66 6.59
N GLN A 277 -10.04 12.27 5.88
CA GLN A 277 -10.13 13.70 5.66
C GLN A 277 -11.60 14.09 5.68
N PRO A 278 -11.95 15.26 6.27
CA PRO A 278 -13.32 15.79 6.18
C PRO A 278 -13.81 15.95 4.74
N VAL A 279 -12.90 16.32 3.84
CA VAL A 279 -13.18 16.63 2.44
C VAL A 279 -12.18 15.91 1.54
N TYR A 280 -12.67 15.38 0.43
CA TYR A 280 -11.89 14.70 -0.60
C TYR A 280 -12.18 15.33 -1.98
N PRO A 281 -11.20 15.39 -2.89
CA PRO A 281 -11.44 15.80 -4.26
C PRO A 281 -12.43 14.84 -4.92
N ARG A 282 -13.44 15.38 -5.63
CA ARG A 282 -14.51 14.61 -6.26
C ARG A 282 -14.49 14.73 -7.78
N THR A 283 -14.93 13.67 -8.46
CA THR A 283 -15.23 13.74 -9.91
C THR A 283 -16.67 14.21 -10.13
N ASP A 284 -16.97 14.82 -11.28
CA ASP A 284 -18.30 15.40 -11.55
C ASP A 284 -19.38 14.36 -11.83
N LYS A 285 -19.03 13.28 -12.54
CA LYS A 285 -19.95 12.20 -12.93
C LYS A 285 -19.32 10.83 -12.77
N ILE A 286 -20.18 9.81 -12.69
CA ILE A 286 -19.79 8.40 -12.67
C ILE A 286 -19.81 7.88 -14.12
N ARG A 287 -18.68 7.37 -14.58
CA ARG A 287 -18.53 6.75 -15.91
C ARG A 287 -18.80 5.25 -15.84
N TRP A 288 -20.06 4.84 -16.00
CA TRP A 288 -20.48 3.43 -15.87
C TRP A 288 -19.77 2.48 -16.82
N LEU A 289 -19.44 2.90 -18.05
CA LEU A 289 -18.66 2.07 -18.98
C LEU A 289 -17.24 1.80 -18.45
N PHE A 290 -16.62 2.80 -17.81
CA PHE A 290 -15.32 2.64 -17.16
C PHE A 290 -15.44 1.64 -16.01
N VAL A 291 -16.47 1.76 -15.16
CA VAL A 291 -16.74 0.81 -14.06
C VAL A 291 -16.93 -0.61 -14.61
N ALA A 292 -17.78 -0.80 -15.61
CA ALA A 292 -18.06 -2.10 -16.21
C ALA A 292 -16.79 -2.75 -16.78
N LYS A 293 -15.94 -1.97 -17.49
CA LYS A 293 -14.65 -2.44 -17.99
C LYS A 293 -13.74 -2.90 -16.85
N ARG A 294 -13.61 -2.10 -15.78
CA ARG A 294 -12.79 -2.45 -14.61
C ARG A 294 -13.32 -3.70 -13.91
N VAL A 295 -14.64 -3.85 -13.78
CA VAL A 295 -15.27 -5.06 -13.18
C VAL A 295 -15.03 -6.29 -14.03
N GLY A 296 -15.12 -6.19 -15.36
CA GLY A 296 -14.77 -7.27 -16.28
C GLY A 296 -13.31 -7.69 -16.17
N GLU A 297 -12.39 -6.73 -16.03
CA GLU A 297 -10.96 -7.00 -15.79
C GLU A 297 -10.72 -7.73 -14.46
N ILE A 298 -11.41 -7.34 -13.38
CA ILE A 298 -11.33 -8.05 -12.08
C ILE A 298 -11.76 -9.51 -12.27
N PHE A 299 -12.92 -9.76 -12.88
CA PHE A 299 -13.43 -11.11 -13.09
C PHE A 299 -12.46 -11.96 -13.94
N GLY A 300 -12.00 -11.43 -15.08
CA GLY A 300 -11.08 -12.14 -15.96
C GLY A 300 -9.74 -12.46 -15.28
N LEU A 301 -9.17 -11.52 -14.53
CA LEU A 301 -7.92 -11.73 -13.79
C LEU A 301 -8.10 -12.69 -12.61
N SER A 302 -9.24 -12.67 -11.92
CA SER A 302 -9.55 -13.64 -10.87
C SER A 302 -9.61 -15.07 -11.41
N VAL A 303 -10.28 -15.28 -12.55
CA VAL A 303 -10.31 -16.60 -13.22
C VAL A 303 -8.91 -17.01 -13.66
N PHE A 304 -8.14 -16.10 -14.27
CA PHE A 304 -6.76 -16.36 -14.68
C PHE A 304 -5.86 -16.78 -13.51
N MET A 305 -5.89 -16.03 -12.39
CA MET A 305 -5.13 -16.37 -11.19
C MET A 305 -5.52 -17.73 -10.62
N TRP A 306 -6.82 -18.04 -10.61
CA TRP A 306 -7.32 -19.33 -10.14
C TRP A 306 -6.82 -20.49 -11.01
N VAL A 307 -6.86 -20.34 -12.33
CA VAL A 307 -6.31 -21.33 -13.28
C VAL A 307 -4.81 -21.52 -13.08
N CYS A 308 -4.02 -20.42 -13.02
CA CYS A 308 -2.57 -20.49 -12.78
C CYS A 308 -2.24 -21.17 -11.45
N SER A 309 -3.01 -20.89 -10.39
CA SER A 309 -2.83 -21.48 -9.07
C SER A 309 -3.13 -22.98 -9.08
N ALA A 310 -4.25 -23.39 -9.69
CA ALA A 310 -4.68 -24.78 -9.73
C ALA A 310 -3.82 -25.66 -10.65
N GLN A 311 -3.46 -25.15 -11.83
CA GLN A 311 -2.81 -25.93 -12.89
C GLN A 311 -1.29 -25.95 -12.82
N TYR A 312 -0.69 -24.95 -12.17
CA TYR A 312 0.76 -24.84 -12.11
C TYR A 312 1.29 -24.69 -10.69
N ALA A 313 0.80 -23.74 -9.89
CA ALA A 313 1.33 -23.55 -8.53
C ALA A 313 1.08 -24.77 -7.63
N ALA A 314 -0.14 -25.33 -7.60
CA ALA A 314 -0.48 -26.46 -6.74
C ALA A 314 0.30 -27.75 -7.04
N PRO A 315 0.45 -28.19 -8.31
CA PRO A 315 1.31 -29.34 -8.63
C PRO A 315 2.78 -29.12 -8.26
N VAL A 316 3.33 -27.93 -8.51
CA VAL A 316 4.73 -27.61 -8.16
C VAL A 316 4.92 -27.67 -6.65
N LEU A 317 3.99 -27.09 -5.88
CA LEU A 317 4.02 -27.09 -4.42
C LEU A 317 3.92 -28.51 -3.85
N ARG A 318 2.98 -29.34 -4.34
CA ARG A 318 2.84 -30.75 -3.89
C ARG A 318 4.10 -31.57 -4.14
N ASN A 319 4.69 -31.46 -5.33
CA ASN A 319 5.94 -32.15 -5.68
C ASN A 319 7.16 -31.63 -4.90
N SER A 320 7.03 -30.51 -4.19
CA SER A 320 8.10 -29.93 -3.39
C SER A 320 8.06 -30.38 -1.92
N LEU A 321 6.93 -30.92 -1.44
CA LEU A 321 6.76 -31.32 -0.03
C LEU A 321 7.80 -32.36 0.41
N ASP A 322 7.97 -33.42 -0.39
CA ASP A 322 8.92 -34.51 -0.07
C ASP A 322 10.37 -34.03 -0.05
N LYS A 323 10.71 -33.04 -0.89
CA LYS A 323 12.06 -32.48 -1.00
C LYS A 323 12.41 -31.54 0.15
N ILE A 324 11.41 -30.83 0.67
CA ILE A 324 11.57 -30.01 1.89
C ILE A 324 11.76 -30.94 3.10
N ALA A 325 10.99 -32.02 3.19
CA ALA A 325 11.13 -33.00 4.27
C ALA A 325 12.51 -33.67 4.29
N SER A 326 13.12 -33.90 3.12
CA SER A 326 14.47 -34.46 3.01
C SER A 326 15.62 -33.45 3.15
N LEU A 327 15.33 -32.16 3.44
CA LEU A 327 16.31 -31.07 3.61
C LEU A 327 17.35 -30.93 2.48
N ASP A 328 17.01 -31.33 1.26
CA ASP A 328 17.92 -31.22 0.12
C ASP A 328 17.90 -29.78 -0.44
N LEU A 329 18.84 -28.96 0.03
CA LEU A 329 18.92 -27.53 -0.29
C LEU A 329 18.96 -27.24 -1.79
N MET A 330 19.64 -28.08 -2.59
CA MET A 330 19.75 -27.85 -4.03
C MET A 330 18.43 -28.15 -4.74
N SER A 331 17.76 -29.24 -4.35
CA SER A 331 16.41 -29.53 -4.82
C SER A 331 15.40 -28.45 -4.39
N ILE A 332 15.49 -27.95 -3.15
CA ILE A 332 14.61 -26.88 -2.65
C ILE A 332 14.82 -25.60 -3.47
N LEU A 333 16.06 -25.23 -3.76
CA LEU A 333 16.39 -24.07 -4.58
C LEU A 333 15.83 -24.23 -6.01
N GLU A 334 16.00 -25.39 -6.63
CA GLU A 334 15.44 -25.68 -7.96
C GLU A 334 13.91 -25.53 -7.97
N ARG A 335 13.22 -26.05 -6.94
CA ARG A 335 11.76 -25.95 -6.79
C ARG A 335 11.31 -24.51 -6.53
N LEU A 336 12.05 -23.77 -5.72
CA LEU A 336 11.80 -22.36 -5.45
C LEU A 336 11.89 -21.55 -6.75
N LEU A 337 12.90 -21.79 -7.60
CA LEU A 337 13.05 -21.12 -8.89
C LEU A 337 11.90 -21.47 -9.86
N LYS A 338 11.43 -22.72 -9.88
CA LYS A 338 10.26 -23.13 -10.68
C LYS A 338 8.95 -22.47 -10.19
N LEU A 339 8.80 -22.28 -8.88
CA LEU A 339 7.65 -21.61 -8.28
C LEU A 339 7.71 -20.09 -8.44
N SER A 340 8.92 -19.53 -8.44
CA SER A 340 9.19 -18.10 -8.54
C SER A 340 8.55 -17.46 -9.78
N THR A 341 8.65 -18.12 -10.93
CA THR A 341 8.12 -17.60 -12.20
C THR A 341 6.59 -17.47 -12.20
N ILE A 342 5.86 -18.49 -11.73
CA ILE A 342 4.39 -18.42 -11.64
C ILE A 342 3.92 -17.51 -10.54
N SER A 343 4.64 -17.50 -9.40
CA SER A 343 4.32 -16.65 -8.26
C SER A 343 4.34 -15.18 -8.69
N LEU A 344 5.35 -14.79 -9.47
CA LEU A 344 5.45 -13.46 -10.07
C LEU A 344 4.25 -13.14 -10.98
N VAL A 345 3.87 -14.06 -11.88
CA VAL A 345 2.73 -13.85 -12.80
C VAL A 345 1.42 -13.68 -12.04
N ILE A 346 1.14 -14.54 -11.05
CA ILE A 346 -0.06 -14.45 -10.20
C ILE A 346 -0.05 -13.14 -9.41
N TRP A 347 1.10 -12.75 -8.88
CA TRP A 347 1.22 -11.53 -8.10
C TRP A 347 1.02 -10.27 -8.95
N LEU A 348 1.58 -10.21 -10.17
CA LEU A 348 1.35 -9.10 -11.11
C LEU A 348 -0.13 -9.04 -11.55
N ALA A 349 -0.76 -10.18 -11.79
CA ALA A 349 -2.20 -10.24 -12.07
C ALA A 349 -3.02 -9.74 -10.86
N GLY A 350 -2.65 -10.14 -9.64
CA GLY A 350 -3.28 -9.69 -8.40
C GLY A 350 -3.12 -8.20 -8.16
N PHE A 351 -1.93 -7.65 -8.43
CA PHE A 351 -1.68 -6.21 -8.40
C PHE A 351 -2.67 -5.46 -9.30
N PHE A 352 -2.76 -5.88 -10.56
CA PHE A 352 -3.59 -5.21 -11.55
C PHE A 352 -5.08 -5.36 -11.22
N ALA A 353 -5.50 -6.54 -10.76
CA ALA A 353 -6.87 -6.79 -10.34
C ALA A 353 -7.26 -5.90 -9.15
N LEU A 354 -6.40 -5.81 -8.13
CA LEU A 354 -6.70 -5.06 -6.90
C LEU A 354 -6.49 -3.55 -7.08
N PHE A 355 -5.27 -3.11 -7.39
CA PHE A 355 -4.91 -1.69 -7.38
C PHE A 355 -5.38 -0.96 -8.63
N GLN A 356 -5.24 -1.58 -9.81
CA GLN A 356 -5.64 -0.92 -11.06
C GLN A 356 -7.12 -1.07 -11.37
N SER A 357 -7.72 -2.23 -11.10
CA SER A 357 -9.11 -2.48 -11.51
C SER A 357 -10.09 -2.23 -10.37
N PHE A 358 -9.95 -2.92 -9.23
CA PHE A 358 -10.86 -2.81 -8.09
C PHE A 358 -10.86 -1.42 -7.45
N LEU A 359 -9.70 -0.87 -7.07
CA LEU A 359 -9.67 0.46 -6.44
C LEU A 359 -10.15 1.57 -7.38
N ASN A 360 -9.89 1.48 -8.69
CA ASN A 360 -10.42 2.44 -9.66
C ASN A 360 -11.93 2.31 -9.88
N ALA A 361 -12.46 1.09 -9.93
CA ALA A 361 -13.90 0.87 -10.00
C ALA A 361 -14.59 1.47 -8.76
N LEU A 362 -14.06 1.18 -7.58
CA LEU A 362 -14.55 1.72 -6.32
C LEU A 362 -14.42 3.25 -6.26
N ALA A 363 -13.30 3.81 -6.72
CA ALA A 363 -13.09 5.25 -6.80
C ALA A 363 -14.10 5.93 -7.72
N GLU A 364 -14.36 5.36 -8.89
CA GLU A 364 -15.33 5.91 -9.85
C GLU A 364 -16.75 5.88 -9.28
N VAL A 365 -17.18 4.77 -8.68
CA VAL A 365 -18.50 4.64 -8.03
C VAL A 365 -18.67 5.65 -6.90
N LEU A 366 -17.61 5.89 -6.11
CA LEU A 366 -17.62 6.85 -5.00
C LEU A 366 -17.30 8.29 -5.42
N ARG A 367 -17.13 8.55 -6.73
CA ARG A 367 -16.68 9.85 -7.26
C ARG A 367 -15.41 10.35 -6.58
N PHE A 368 -14.51 9.46 -6.20
CA PHE A 368 -13.22 9.78 -5.58
C PHE A 368 -12.22 10.22 -6.67
N GLY A 369 -11.74 11.45 -6.55
CA GLY A 369 -10.93 12.11 -7.58
C GLY A 369 -9.44 11.76 -7.56
N ASP A 370 -8.86 11.43 -6.41
CA ASP A 370 -7.42 11.17 -6.31
C ASP A 370 -7.09 9.68 -6.46
N ARG A 371 -6.92 9.20 -7.68
CA ARG A 371 -6.78 7.78 -8.01
C ARG A 371 -5.33 7.30 -8.09
N VAL A 372 -4.40 8.01 -7.47
CA VAL A 372 -2.99 7.63 -7.45
C VAL A 372 -2.74 6.60 -6.35
N PHE A 373 -3.20 5.37 -6.59
CA PHE A 373 -3.04 4.24 -5.65
C PHE A 373 -1.63 3.63 -5.69
N TYR A 374 -0.92 3.84 -6.80
CA TYR A 374 0.43 3.37 -7.04
C TYR A 374 1.10 4.30 -8.07
N ASP A 375 2.43 4.32 -8.08
CA ASP A 375 3.26 4.93 -9.12
C ASP A 375 3.99 3.82 -9.93
N ASP A 376 4.92 4.17 -10.81
CA ASP A 376 5.67 3.26 -11.69
C ASP A 376 6.73 2.44 -10.92
N TRP A 377 6.29 1.71 -9.91
CA TRP A 377 7.12 0.94 -8.99
C TRP A 377 7.98 -0.13 -9.69
N TRP A 378 7.58 -0.60 -10.86
CA TRP A 378 8.37 -1.55 -11.67
C TRP A 378 9.68 -0.94 -12.19
N ASN A 379 9.77 0.39 -12.27
CA ASN A 379 10.99 1.13 -12.60
C ASN A 379 11.84 1.47 -11.36
N SER A 380 11.49 0.95 -10.18
CA SER A 380 12.22 1.28 -8.94
C SER A 380 13.69 0.87 -9.04
N GLU A 381 14.56 1.80 -8.72
CA GLU A 381 16.03 1.62 -8.71
C GLU A 381 16.52 1.04 -7.37
N SER A 382 15.69 1.10 -6.33
CA SER A 382 15.97 0.53 -5.02
C SER A 382 14.73 -0.02 -4.35
N LEU A 383 14.93 -0.95 -3.41
CA LEU A 383 13.84 -1.54 -2.64
C LEU A 383 13.11 -0.49 -1.78
N GLY A 384 13.82 0.56 -1.36
CA GLY A 384 13.23 1.70 -0.65
C GLY A 384 12.37 2.60 -1.54
N ALA A 385 12.68 2.72 -2.84
CA ALA A 385 11.80 3.38 -3.80
C ALA A 385 10.52 2.56 -4.03
N TYR A 386 10.66 1.25 -4.21
CA TYR A 386 9.54 0.32 -4.41
C TYR A 386 8.47 0.42 -3.30
N TRP A 387 8.87 0.39 -2.02
CA TRP A 387 7.92 0.46 -0.90
C TRP A 387 7.14 1.78 -0.81
N ARG A 388 7.62 2.85 -1.47
CA ARG A 388 6.94 4.14 -1.52
C ARG A 388 5.96 4.26 -2.69
N THR A 389 6.18 3.50 -3.75
CA THR A 389 5.47 3.61 -5.04
C THR A 389 4.46 2.48 -5.27
N TRP A 390 4.66 1.31 -4.68
CA TRP A 390 3.81 0.12 -4.86
C TRP A 390 2.38 0.29 -4.31
N ASN A 391 2.24 0.58 -3.02
CA ASN A 391 0.95 0.69 -2.32
C ASN A 391 0.88 2.02 -1.59
N LYS A 392 0.48 3.06 -2.33
CA LYS A 392 0.43 4.43 -1.80
C LYS A 392 -0.60 4.63 -0.70
N PRO A 393 -1.78 3.97 -0.68
CA PRO A 393 -2.69 4.07 0.46
C PRO A 393 -2.04 3.68 1.78
N VAL A 394 -1.33 2.54 1.81
CA VAL A 394 -0.65 2.06 3.02
C VAL A 394 0.60 2.89 3.32
N TYR A 395 1.43 3.18 2.32
CA TYR A 395 2.61 4.03 2.50
C TYR A 395 2.24 5.40 3.08
N THR A 396 1.22 6.04 2.51
CA THR A 396 0.76 7.36 2.96
C THR A 396 0.18 7.30 4.37
N TYR A 397 -0.54 6.23 4.73
CA TYR A 397 -1.02 6.02 6.09
C TYR A 397 0.15 5.97 7.08
N PHE A 398 1.14 5.10 6.85
CA PHE A 398 2.28 4.96 7.75
C PHE A 398 3.11 6.24 7.80
N LYS A 399 3.29 6.92 6.67
CA LYS A 399 3.97 8.21 6.61
C LYS A 399 3.28 9.25 7.48
N ARG A 400 1.95 9.39 7.38
CA ARG A 400 1.16 10.41 8.10
C ARG A 400 0.89 10.07 9.56
N HIS A 401 0.63 8.81 9.88
CA HIS A 401 0.17 8.44 11.22
C HIS A 401 1.26 7.84 12.12
N VAL A 402 2.37 7.37 11.56
CA VAL A 402 3.46 6.76 12.33
C VAL A 402 4.76 7.54 12.15
N TYR A 403 5.29 7.61 10.93
CA TYR A 403 6.60 8.18 10.63
C TYR A 403 6.70 9.67 11.01
N MET A 404 5.90 10.54 10.38
CA MET A 404 5.99 11.99 10.59
C MET A 404 5.70 12.41 12.03
N PRO A 405 4.71 11.83 12.75
CA PRO A 405 4.53 12.10 14.18
C PRO A 405 5.70 11.68 15.07
N MET A 406 6.48 10.64 14.71
CA MET A 406 7.70 10.26 15.43
C MET A 406 8.82 11.26 15.17
N ILE A 407 9.02 11.67 13.91
CA ILE A 407 9.99 12.71 13.54
C ILE A 407 9.65 14.04 14.25
N GLY A 408 8.37 14.42 14.27
CA GLY A 408 7.90 15.62 14.97
C GLY A 408 8.07 15.58 16.50
N ARG A 409 8.32 14.40 17.08
CA ARG A 409 8.69 14.20 18.49
C ARG A 409 10.21 14.14 18.73
N GLY A 410 11.02 14.32 17.68
CA GLY A 410 12.48 14.32 17.78
C GLY A 410 13.16 12.96 17.56
N TRP A 411 12.44 11.94 17.11
CA TRP A 411 13.05 10.64 16.80
C TRP A 411 13.90 10.71 15.52
N SER A 412 14.96 9.89 15.45
CA SER A 412 15.79 9.82 14.25
C SER A 412 15.02 9.19 13.07
N PRO A 413 15.32 9.57 11.81
CA PRO A 413 14.70 8.96 10.63
C PRO A 413 14.83 7.44 10.54
N GLN A 414 15.94 6.89 11.04
CA GLN A 414 16.20 5.46 11.07
C GLN A 414 15.30 4.76 12.10
N ALA A 415 15.18 5.30 13.31
CA ALA A 415 14.31 4.75 14.35
C ALA A 415 12.83 4.83 13.93
N ALA A 416 12.40 5.93 13.31
CA ALA A 416 11.03 6.04 12.79
C ALA A 416 10.75 5.04 11.66
N SER A 417 11.71 4.82 10.75
CA SER A 417 11.60 3.80 9.70
C SER A 417 11.54 2.39 10.29
N PHE A 418 12.38 2.09 11.27
CA PHE A 418 12.39 0.81 11.97
C PHE A 418 11.01 0.47 12.56
N VAL A 419 10.39 1.41 13.27
CA VAL A 419 9.05 1.21 13.86
C VAL A 419 7.98 1.02 12.78
N VAL A 420 8.03 1.76 11.68
CA VAL A 420 7.09 1.56 10.55
C VAL A 420 7.21 0.14 9.99
N PHE A 421 8.43 -0.32 9.72
CA PHE A 421 8.67 -1.67 9.20
C PHE A 421 8.31 -2.75 10.22
N LEU A 422 8.56 -2.53 11.52
CA LEU A 422 8.16 -3.45 12.58
C LEU A 422 6.64 -3.63 12.64
N VAL A 423 5.89 -2.52 12.70
CA VAL A 423 4.42 -2.57 12.72
C VAL A 423 3.89 -3.20 11.43
N SER A 424 4.47 -2.86 10.28
CA SER A 424 4.11 -3.47 8.99
C SER A 424 4.36 -4.99 9.00
N ALA A 425 5.52 -5.45 9.49
CA ALA A 425 5.86 -6.87 9.55
C ALA A 425 4.89 -7.67 10.44
N ILE A 426 4.48 -7.12 11.58
CA ILE A 426 3.46 -7.73 12.46
C ILE A 426 2.12 -7.88 11.71
N LEU A 427 1.67 -6.84 11.01
CA LEU A 427 0.41 -6.90 10.25
C LEU A 427 0.47 -7.91 9.10
N HIS A 428 1.61 -8.08 8.44
CA HIS A 428 1.78 -9.10 7.39
C HIS A 428 1.77 -10.52 7.97
N GLU A 429 2.38 -10.75 9.14
CA GLU A 429 2.31 -12.04 9.83
C GLU A 429 0.88 -12.36 10.26
N ILE A 430 0.12 -11.38 10.75
CA ILE A 430 -1.30 -11.56 11.06
C ILE A 430 -2.07 -11.91 9.77
N LEU A 431 -1.88 -11.15 8.69
CA LEU A 431 -2.60 -11.34 7.43
C LEU A 431 -2.36 -12.72 6.77
N VAL A 432 -1.15 -13.27 6.89
CA VAL A 432 -0.77 -14.55 6.26
C VAL A 432 -0.84 -15.71 7.24
N GLY A 433 -0.29 -15.56 8.44
CA GLY A 433 -0.17 -16.61 9.44
C GLY A 433 -1.49 -16.99 10.11
N VAL A 434 -2.39 -16.03 10.33
CA VAL A 434 -3.67 -16.32 10.99
C VAL A 434 -4.61 -17.13 10.10
N PRO A 435 -4.89 -16.75 8.84
CA PRO A 435 -5.73 -17.55 7.95
C PRO A 435 -5.15 -18.92 7.59
N THR A 436 -3.82 -19.06 7.65
CA THR A 436 -3.13 -20.35 7.46
C THR A 436 -2.93 -21.12 8.76
N HIS A 437 -3.44 -20.63 9.90
CA HIS A 437 -3.33 -21.30 11.20
C HIS A 437 -1.90 -21.63 11.63
N ASN A 438 -0.93 -20.88 11.10
CA ASN A 438 0.51 -21.14 11.23
C ASN A 438 1.24 -19.81 11.40
N ILE A 439 1.46 -19.40 12.66
CA ILE A 439 2.23 -18.19 12.98
C ILE A 439 3.71 -18.59 13.09
N ILE A 440 4.34 -18.82 11.94
CA ILE A 440 5.73 -19.28 11.85
C ILE A 440 6.75 -18.14 11.82
N GLY A 441 6.31 -16.88 11.66
CA GLY A 441 7.19 -15.72 11.64
C GLY A 441 7.93 -15.50 10.31
N VAL A 442 7.62 -16.28 9.27
CA VAL A 442 8.28 -16.18 7.96
C VAL A 442 7.86 -14.90 7.23
N ALA A 443 6.59 -14.50 7.29
CA ALA A 443 6.14 -13.24 6.71
C ALA A 443 6.71 -12.04 7.48
N PHE A 444 6.74 -12.13 8.82
CA PHE A 444 7.41 -11.14 9.67
C PHE A 444 8.88 -10.97 9.27
N LEU A 445 9.64 -12.07 9.25
CA LEU A 445 11.07 -12.06 8.94
C LEU A 445 11.32 -11.61 7.50
N GLY A 446 10.51 -12.06 6.55
CA GLY A 446 10.60 -11.67 5.15
C GLY A 446 10.37 -10.16 4.93
N MET A 447 9.49 -9.53 5.70
CA MET A 447 9.30 -8.08 5.70
C MET A 447 10.42 -7.34 6.44
N PHE A 448 10.93 -7.91 7.52
CA PHE A 448 11.94 -7.27 8.37
C PHE A 448 13.36 -7.34 7.76
N LEU A 449 13.73 -8.46 7.13
CA LEU A 449 15.01 -8.66 6.44
C LEU A 449 15.20 -7.73 5.23
N GLN A 450 14.13 -7.09 4.77
CA GLN A 450 14.24 -6.07 3.73
C GLN A 450 14.92 -4.79 4.22
N LEU A 451 14.89 -4.48 5.52
CA LEU A 451 15.60 -3.31 6.06
C LEU A 451 17.12 -3.39 5.86
N PRO A 452 17.81 -4.48 6.24
CA PRO A 452 19.21 -4.70 5.88
C PRO A 452 19.46 -4.63 4.38
N LEU A 453 18.57 -5.21 3.56
CA LEU A 453 18.73 -5.19 2.12
C LEU A 453 18.59 -3.78 1.53
N ILE A 454 17.69 -2.95 2.06
CA ILE A 454 17.58 -1.53 1.74
C ILE A 454 18.86 -0.81 2.14
N ALA A 455 19.41 -1.08 3.32
CA ALA A 455 20.67 -0.48 3.76
C ALA A 455 21.85 -0.88 2.87
N LEU A 456 21.89 -2.14 2.39
CA LEU A 456 22.90 -2.66 1.49
C LEU A 456 22.78 -2.09 0.06
N THR A 457 21.55 -1.85 -0.41
CA THR A 457 21.28 -1.31 -1.75
C THR A 457 21.34 0.22 -1.81
N LYS A 458 21.27 0.91 -0.67
CA LYS A 458 21.33 2.38 -0.60
C LYS A 458 22.66 2.99 -1.08
N PRO A 459 23.85 2.40 -0.81
CA PRO A 459 25.10 2.85 -1.43
C PRO A 459 25.10 2.73 -2.96
N LEU A 460 24.47 1.68 -3.51
CA LEU A 460 24.31 1.50 -4.96
C LEU A 460 23.39 2.58 -5.57
N GLU A 461 22.37 3.02 -4.84
CA GLU A 461 21.51 4.16 -5.21
C GLU A 461 22.29 5.49 -5.18
N ASN A 462 23.18 5.66 -4.20
CA ASN A 462 23.96 6.89 -4.03
C ASN A 462 25.20 6.97 -4.93
N MET A 463 25.75 5.82 -5.34
CA MET A 463 26.79 5.73 -6.35
C MET A 463 26.16 6.05 -7.71
N LYS A 464 26.18 7.34 -8.08
CA LYS A 464 25.68 7.88 -9.34
C LYS A 464 26.48 7.34 -10.55
N LEU A 465 26.46 6.03 -10.85
CA LEU A 465 26.95 5.44 -12.11
C LEU A 465 26.04 5.79 -13.32
N GLY A 466 25.40 6.98 -13.29
CA GLY A 466 24.46 7.42 -14.31
C GLY A 466 23.33 6.42 -14.55
N HIS A 467 22.94 6.25 -15.81
CA HIS A 467 21.87 5.36 -16.26
C HIS A 467 22.14 3.88 -15.94
N THR A 468 23.41 3.46 -15.90
CA THR A 468 23.80 2.07 -15.64
C THR A 468 23.52 1.64 -14.20
N GLY A 469 23.79 2.52 -13.22
CA GLY A 469 23.49 2.24 -11.81
C GLY A 469 22.00 2.00 -11.56
N LYS A 470 21.15 2.77 -12.26
CA LYS A 470 19.68 2.63 -12.20
C LYS A 470 19.20 1.28 -12.72
N ILE A 471 19.77 0.82 -13.84
CA ILE A 471 19.48 -0.51 -14.41
C ILE A 471 19.91 -1.61 -13.44
N VAL A 472 21.14 -1.54 -12.90
CA VAL A 472 21.67 -2.55 -11.97
C VAL A 472 20.80 -2.62 -10.71
N GLY A 473 20.43 -1.48 -10.14
CA GLY A 473 19.51 -1.41 -8.99
C GLY A 473 18.14 -2.04 -9.29
N ASN A 474 17.58 -1.77 -10.48
CA ASN A 474 16.33 -2.38 -10.93
C ASN A 474 16.43 -3.90 -11.12
N ILE A 475 17.55 -4.40 -11.66
CA ILE A 475 17.79 -5.86 -11.78
C ILE A 475 17.87 -6.50 -10.40
N ILE A 476 18.63 -5.91 -9.46
CA ILE A 476 18.74 -6.40 -8.08
C ILE A 476 17.36 -6.43 -7.41
N PHE A 477 16.56 -5.39 -7.60
CA PHE A 477 15.18 -5.33 -7.14
C PHE A 477 14.37 -6.51 -7.68
N TRP A 478 14.35 -6.72 -9.00
CA TRP A 478 13.57 -7.81 -9.61
C TRP A 478 14.05 -9.20 -9.19
N VAL A 479 15.36 -9.42 -9.08
CA VAL A 479 15.92 -10.71 -8.61
C VAL A 479 15.51 -10.95 -7.15
N SER A 480 15.65 -9.96 -6.28
CA SER A 480 15.25 -10.07 -4.87
C SER A 480 13.75 -10.33 -4.73
N PHE A 481 12.94 -9.55 -5.46
CA PHE A 481 11.49 -9.65 -5.47
C PHE A 481 11.00 -11.02 -5.96
N THR A 482 11.58 -11.49 -7.06
CA THR A 482 11.16 -12.70 -7.76
C THR A 482 11.64 -13.96 -7.04
N ILE A 483 12.86 -14.00 -6.48
CA ILE A 483 13.43 -15.23 -5.90
C ILE A 483 13.19 -15.35 -4.39
N PHE A 484 13.47 -14.29 -3.63
CA PHE A 484 13.56 -14.38 -2.17
C PHE A 484 12.32 -13.90 -1.42
N GLY A 485 11.44 -13.14 -2.07
CA GLY A 485 10.25 -12.57 -1.44
C GLY A 485 9.05 -13.52 -1.42
N GLN A 486 8.16 -13.34 -2.38
CA GLN A 486 6.84 -13.97 -2.41
C GLN A 486 6.85 -15.50 -2.55
N PRO A 487 7.62 -16.12 -3.47
CA PRO A 487 7.55 -17.57 -3.65
C PRO A 487 8.10 -18.34 -2.44
N PHE A 488 9.11 -17.79 -1.76
CA PHE A 488 9.65 -18.42 -0.55
C PHE A 488 8.61 -18.44 0.58
N ALA A 489 7.95 -17.31 0.83
CA ALA A 489 6.85 -17.25 1.79
C ALA A 489 5.72 -18.23 1.41
N ALA A 490 5.27 -18.21 0.15
CA ALA A 490 4.23 -19.11 -0.32
C ALA A 490 4.58 -20.59 -0.13
N LEU A 491 5.82 -20.99 -0.45
CA LEU A 491 6.32 -22.36 -0.26
C LEU A 491 6.30 -22.77 1.22
N MET A 492 6.80 -21.91 2.12
CA MET A 492 6.88 -22.21 3.56
C MET A 492 5.50 -22.29 4.23
N TYR A 493 4.61 -21.34 3.96
CA TYR A 493 3.25 -21.38 4.51
C TYR A 493 2.42 -22.53 3.93
N PHE A 494 2.61 -22.87 2.64
CA PHE A 494 1.95 -24.04 2.06
C PHE A 494 2.45 -25.35 2.68
N TYR A 495 3.77 -25.49 2.88
CA TYR A 495 4.34 -26.64 3.58
C TYR A 495 3.80 -26.76 5.01
N ALA A 496 3.79 -25.66 5.77
CA ALA A 496 3.25 -25.64 7.14
C ALA A 496 1.76 -26.02 7.17
N TRP A 497 0.97 -25.55 6.21
CA TRP A 497 -0.43 -25.94 6.06
C TRP A 497 -0.59 -27.44 5.81
N GLN A 498 0.18 -28.00 4.87
CA GLN A 498 0.12 -29.42 4.53
C GLN A 498 0.66 -30.33 5.65
N ALA A 499 1.65 -29.87 6.41
CA ALA A 499 2.17 -30.56 7.58
C ALA A 499 1.13 -30.65 8.70
N LYS A 500 0.23 -29.66 8.83
CA LYS A 500 -0.81 -29.62 9.87
C LYS A 500 -2.13 -30.28 9.45
N TYR A 501 -2.59 -30.04 8.23
CA TYR A 501 -3.93 -30.45 7.75
C TYR A 501 -3.91 -31.37 6.52
N GLY A 502 -2.74 -31.58 5.91
CA GLY A 502 -2.59 -32.24 4.62
C GLY A 502 -2.17 -33.70 4.67
N SER A 503 -1.66 -34.20 3.54
CA SER A 503 -1.20 -35.60 3.40
C SER A 503 0.03 -35.92 4.26
N VAL A 504 0.86 -34.92 4.56
CA VAL A 504 2.09 -35.08 5.35
C VAL A 504 1.77 -35.45 6.80
N SER A 505 0.73 -34.85 7.40
CA SER A 505 0.27 -35.27 8.73
C SER A 505 -0.22 -36.71 8.73
N ARG A 506 -0.96 -37.14 7.69
CA ARG A 506 -1.44 -38.52 7.56
C ARG A 506 -0.30 -39.53 7.38
N GLN A 507 0.76 -39.17 6.66
CA GLN A 507 1.96 -40.00 6.53
C GLN A 507 2.75 -40.10 7.84
N MET A 508 2.90 -39.01 8.59
CA MET A 508 3.55 -39.04 9.92
C MET A 508 2.74 -39.87 10.93
N THR A 509 1.42 -39.74 10.92
CA THR A 509 0.52 -40.51 11.81
C THR A 509 0.46 -41.99 11.43
N ALA A 510 0.75 -42.36 10.18
CA ALA A 510 0.82 -43.75 9.72
C ALA A 510 2.20 -44.39 9.93
N ALA A 511 3.23 -43.59 10.22
CA ALA A 511 4.59 -44.02 10.51
C ALA A 511 4.91 -44.07 12.03
N THR A 512 3.92 -43.74 12.86
CA THR A 512 3.90 -43.95 14.32
C THR A 512 2.91 -45.05 14.63
#